data_AF-A0A7C0XXY4-F1
#
_entry.id   AF-A0A7C0XXY4-F1
#
_cell.length_a   1.000
_cell.length_b   1.000
_cell.length_c   1.000
_cell.angle_alpha   90.00
_cell.angle_beta   90.00
_cell.angle_gamma   90.00
#
_symmetry.space_group_name_H-M   'P 1'
#
loop_
_entity.id
_entity.type
_entity.pdbx_description
1 polymer ?
#
loop_
_entity_poly.entity_id
_entity_poly.type
_entity_poly.pdbx_seq_one_letter_code
_entity_poly.pdbx_strand_id
1 'polypeptide(L)'
;MSKGIYVINTDKLSNLKEKLEELRKYSLRNKLKSITIVLVTKENESKWVPEVRDLILNNLVLGIRVYALSPNDESKLLRLISEEASKGYIIKEYIGFDRPCNLVRRLEELGFKER
;
A
#
# COMPACT_ATOMS: atom_id res chain seq x y z
N MET A 1 12.17 -10.24 -11.71
CA MET A 1 12.43 -9.32 -10.57
C MET A 1 11.10 -8.80 -10.05
N SER A 2 10.88 -8.79 -8.73
CA SER A 2 9.56 -8.62 -8.12
C SER A 2 9.22 -7.14 -7.83
N LYS A 3 7.94 -6.78 -8.04
CA LYS A 3 7.33 -5.50 -7.64
C LYS A 3 6.21 -5.79 -6.63
N GLY A 4 5.99 -4.89 -5.67
CA GLY A 4 4.99 -5.06 -4.61
C GLY A 4 3.99 -3.91 -4.53
N ILE A 5 2.71 -4.23 -4.36
CA ILE A 5 1.64 -3.26 -4.11
C ILE A 5 1.01 -3.57 -2.74
N TYR A 6 0.90 -2.53 -1.93
CA TYR A 6 0.44 -2.60 -0.56
C TYR A 6 -0.71 -1.63 -0.37
N VAL A 7 -1.84 -2.12 0.14
CA VAL A 7 -2.99 -1.30 0.47
C VAL A 7 -3.10 -1.23 1.99
N ILE A 8 -3.01 -0.04 2.56
CA ILE A 8 -2.87 0.15 4.01
C ILE A 8 -3.97 1.08 4.47
N ASN A 9 -4.84 0.63 5.36
CA ASN A 9 -5.81 1.50 6.02
C ASN A 9 -5.17 2.15 7.25
N THR A 10 -4.83 3.42 7.15
CA THR A 10 -4.13 4.12 8.25
C THR A 10 -5.08 4.46 9.39
N ASP A 11 -6.36 4.67 9.11
CA ASP A 11 -7.37 5.04 10.12
C ASP A 11 -7.61 3.91 11.14
N LYS A 12 -7.24 2.69 10.77
CA LYS A 12 -7.37 1.48 11.58
C LYS A 12 -6.04 0.99 12.13
N LEU A 13 -4.94 1.64 11.77
CA LEU A 13 -3.62 1.33 12.29
C LEU A 13 -3.31 2.19 13.51
N SER A 14 -2.99 1.53 14.62
CA SER A 14 -2.47 2.20 15.82
C SER A 14 -1.10 2.85 15.57
N ASN A 15 -0.30 2.29 14.66
CA ASN A 15 1.05 2.76 14.37
C ASN A 15 1.46 2.51 12.91
N LEU A 16 1.32 3.53 12.05
CA LEU A 16 1.70 3.45 10.64
C LEU A 16 3.23 3.27 10.46
N LYS A 17 4.04 3.95 11.28
CA LYS A 17 5.52 3.95 11.14
C LYS A 17 6.10 2.56 11.25
N GLU A 18 5.63 1.79 12.23
CA GLU A 18 6.05 0.41 12.46
C GLU A 18 5.74 -0.47 11.25
N LYS A 19 4.53 -0.36 10.69
CA LYS A 19 4.15 -1.11 9.48
C LYS A 19 4.96 -0.72 8.26
N LEU A 20 5.28 0.56 8.08
CA LEU A 20 6.17 1.00 7.01
C LEU A 20 7.60 0.46 7.19
N GLU A 21 8.10 0.35 8.43
CA GLU A 21 9.40 -0.23 8.72
C GLU A 21 9.43 -1.75 8.45
N GLU A 22 8.38 -2.47 8.83
CA GLU A 22 8.21 -3.89 8.48
C GLU A 22 8.21 -4.08 6.95
N LEU A 23 7.46 -3.25 6.24
CA LEU A 23 7.42 -3.26 4.77
C LEU A 23 8.78 -2.95 4.16
N ARG A 24 9.51 -1.99 4.73
CA ARG A 24 10.88 -1.68 4.31
C ARG A 24 11.81 -2.90 4.48
N LYS A 25 11.83 -3.51 5.67
CA LYS A 25 12.65 -4.72 5.95
C LYS A 25 12.30 -5.87 5.01
N TYR A 26 11.00 -6.10 4.81
CA TYR A 26 10.50 -7.13 3.89
C TYR A 26 10.92 -6.86 2.45
N SER A 27 10.83 -5.61 2.01
CA SER A 27 11.17 -5.21 0.64
C SER A 27 12.66 -5.36 0.33
N LEU A 28 13.52 -5.01 1.29
CA LEU A 28 14.97 -5.23 1.19
C LEU A 28 15.29 -6.72 1.15
N ARG A 29 14.68 -7.53 2.02
CA ARG A 29 14.86 -9.00 2.04
C ARG A 29 14.47 -9.65 0.73
N ASN A 30 13.39 -9.19 0.10
CA ASN A 30 12.88 -9.70 -1.17
C ASN A 30 13.46 -9.02 -2.41
N LYS A 31 14.42 -8.08 -2.23
CA LYS A 31 15.07 -7.32 -3.31
C LYS A 31 14.05 -6.69 -4.28
N LEU A 32 12.99 -6.07 -3.74
CA LEU A 32 11.96 -5.44 -4.55
C LEU A 32 12.52 -4.26 -5.34
N LYS A 33 12.25 -4.23 -6.65
CA LYS A 33 12.70 -3.12 -7.51
C LYS A 33 11.80 -1.89 -7.36
N SER A 34 10.52 -2.11 -7.08
CA SER A 34 9.52 -1.05 -6.94
C SER A 34 8.42 -1.47 -5.98
N ILE A 35 7.93 -0.50 -5.23
CA ILE A 35 6.83 -0.64 -4.29
C ILE A 35 5.82 0.47 -4.56
N THR A 36 4.55 0.10 -4.60
CA THR A 36 3.44 1.04 -4.58
C THR A 36 2.67 0.87 -3.27
N ILE A 37 2.53 1.94 -2.51
CA ILE A 37 1.78 1.97 -1.25
C ILE A 37 0.56 2.85 -1.48
N VAL A 38 -0.60 2.28 -1.20
CA VAL A 38 -1.88 2.98 -1.25
C VAL A 38 -2.42 3.07 0.16
N LEU A 39 -2.36 4.27 0.73
CA LEU A 39 -2.90 4.61 2.02
C LEU A 39 -4.39 4.93 1.86
N VAL A 40 -5.23 4.24 2.62
CA VAL A 40 -6.64 4.57 2.76
C VAL A 40 -6.79 5.32 4.07
N THR A 41 -7.13 6.61 3.97
CA THR A 41 -7.19 7.51 5.12
C THR A 41 -8.27 8.57 4.99
N LYS A 42 -8.90 8.94 6.10
CA LYS A 42 -9.78 10.12 6.19
C LYS A 42 -8.99 11.43 6.24
N GLU A 43 -7.69 11.39 6.50
CA GLU A 43 -6.84 12.57 6.58
C GLU A 43 -6.37 13.04 5.20
N ASN A 44 -5.92 14.30 5.12
CA ASN A 44 -5.57 14.93 3.85
C ASN A 44 -4.30 14.30 3.24
N GLU A 45 -4.30 14.06 1.92
CA GLU A 45 -3.22 13.39 1.19
C GLU A 45 -1.85 14.06 1.42
N SER A 46 -1.85 15.40 1.53
CA SER A 46 -0.65 16.24 1.72
C SER A 46 0.12 15.97 3.02
N LYS A 47 -0.51 15.36 4.03
CA LYS A 47 0.13 15.06 5.32
C LYS A 47 0.93 13.76 5.26
N TRP A 48 0.34 12.71 4.70
CA TRP A 48 0.89 11.36 4.78
C TRP A 48 1.87 11.01 3.66
N VAL A 49 1.63 11.52 2.45
CA VAL A 49 2.49 11.20 1.30
C VAL A 49 3.95 11.58 1.57
N PRO A 50 4.30 12.78 2.08
CA PRO A 50 5.68 13.12 2.39
C PRO A 50 6.29 12.22 3.48
N GLU A 51 5.57 11.96 4.57
CA GLU A 51 6.08 11.19 5.71
C GLU A 51 6.38 9.72 5.33
N VAL A 52 5.47 9.08 4.59
CA VAL A 52 5.69 7.71 4.10
C VAL A 52 6.82 7.68 3.07
N ARG A 53 6.88 8.70 2.22
CA ARG A 53 7.93 8.82 1.22
C ARG A 53 9.29 8.97 1.89
N ASP A 54 9.45 9.80 2.91
CA ASP A 54 10.71 9.98 3.64
C ASP A 54 11.14 8.72 4.41
N LEU A 55 10.19 8.00 5.02
CA LEU A 55 10.48 6.76 5.75
C LEU A 55 10.99 5.63 4.84
N ILE A 56 10.52 5.58 3.59
CA ILE A 56 10.86 4.49 2.65
C ILE A 56 11.93 4.90 1.64
N LEU A 57 11.96 6.16 1.18
CA LEU A 57 12.99 6.67 0.25
C LEU A 57 14.38 6.63 0.83
N ASN A 58 14.51 6.68 2.16
CA ASN A 58 15.80 6.61 2.80
C ASN A 58 16.55 5.29 2.55
N ASN A 59 16.01 4.30 1.81
CA ASN A 59 16.80 3.17 1.32
C ASN A 59 16.28 2.47 0.03
N LEU A 60 17.14 2.48 -1.00
CA LEU A 60 17.37 1.43 -2.03
C LEU A 60 16.26 0.97 -2.99
N VAL A 61 14.98 1.30 -2.79
CA VAL A 61 13.91 0.90 -3.73
C VAL A 61 13.81 1.94 -4.85
N LEU A 62 14.26 1.58 -6.06
CA LEU A 62 14.37 2.45 -7.24
C LEU A 62 13.04 3.08 -7.72
N GLY A 63 11.89 2.61 -7.25
CA GLY A 63 10.59 3.19 -7.58
C GLY A 63 9.58 3.02 -6.46
N ILE A 64 9.47 4.03 -5.60
CA ILE A 64 8.43 4.10 -4.57
C ILE A 64 7.33 5.04 -5.06
N ARG A 65 6.08 4.56 -5.05
CA ARG A 65 4.89 5.36 -5.28
C ARG A 65 4.03 5.32 -4.03
N VAL A 66 3.62 6.48 -3.55
CA VAL A 66 2.70 6.58 -2.42
C VAL A 66 1.49 7.34 -2.89
N TYR A 67 0.32 6.76 -2.64
CA TYR A 67 -0.97 7.38 -2.86
C TYR A 67 -1.69 7.41 -1.53
N ALA A 68 -2.32 8.52 -1.18
CA ALA A 68 -3.30 8.57 -0.12
C ALA A 68 -4.66 8.75 -0.78
N LEU A 69 -5.67 8.01 -0.34
CA LEU A 69 -7.02 8.05 -0.90
C LEU A 69 -8.04 8.02 0.23
N SER A 70 -9.13 8.77 0.05
CA SER A 70 -10.26 8.70 0.96
C SER A 70 -10.86 7.29 0.95
N PRO A 71 -11.30 6.74 2.11
CA PRO A 71 -12.07 5.49 2.13
C PRO A 71 -13.37 5.58 1.33
N ASN A 72 -13.88 6.79 1.06
CA ASN A 72 -15.07 6.99 0.24
C ASN A 72 -14.77 6.92 -1.28
N ASP A 73 -13.51 7.02 -1.70
CA ASP A 73 -13.07 7.00 -3.10
C ASP A 73 -12.70 5.58 -3.57
N GLU A 74 -13.54 4.59 -3.24
CA GLU A 74 -13.30 3.17 -3.55
C GLU A 74 -13.00 2.95 -5.05
N SER A 75 -13.76 3.59 -5.94
CA SER A 75 -13.58 3.49 -7.39
C SER A 75 -12.19 3.93 -7.84
N LYS A 76 -11.66 5.01 -7.24
CA LYS A 76 -10.32 5.56 -7.55
C LYS A 76 -9.24 4.61 -7.03
N LEU A 77 -9.43 4.07 -5.83
CA LEU A 77 -8.56 3.07 -5.22
C LEU A 77 -8.45 1.80 -6.08
N LEU A 78 -9.58 1.20 -6.44
CA LEU A 78 -9.62 -0.02 -7.25
C LEU A 78 -9.02 0.20 -8.64
N ARG A 79 -9.30 1.35 -9.27
CA ARG A 79 -8.70 1.70 -10.55
C ARG A 79 -7.17 1.78 -10.45
N LEU A 80 -6.65 2.47 -9.45
CA LEU A 80 -5.22 2.61 -9.22
C LEU A 80 -4.56 1.25 -8.99
N ILE A 81 -5.18 0.40 -8.15
CA ILE A 81 -4.70 -0.95 -7.88
C ILE A 81 -4.67 -1.78 -9.17
N SER A 82 -5.71 -1.70 -10.00
CA SER A 82 -5.78 -2.43 -11.26
C SER A 82 -4.71 -1.97 -12.26
N GLU A 83 -4.52 -0.65 -12.38
CA GLU A 83 -3.46 -0.05 -13.20
C GLU A 83 -2.07 -0.51 -12.75
N GLU A 84 -1.80 -0.53 -11.45
CA GLU A 84 -0.53 -0.99 -10.91
C GLU A 84 -0.37 -2.52 -11.04
N ALA A 85 -1.41 -3.30 -10.75
CA ALA A 85 -1.40 -4.75 -10.96
C ALA A 85 -1.08 -5.14 -12.41
N SER A 86 -1.62 -4.40 -13.39
CA SER A 86 -1.35 -4.61 -14.82
C SER A 86 0.11 -4.39 -15.21
N LYS A 87 0.89 -3.63 -14.41
CA LYS A 87 2.32 -3.37 -14.62
C LYS A 87 3.23 -4.50 -14.13
N GLY A 88 2.66 -5.66 -13.78
CA GLY A 88 3.39 -6.85 -13.33
C GLY A 88 3.79 -6.81 -11.85
N TYR A 89 2.90 -6.30 -11.00
CA TYR A 89 3.09 -6.34 -9.54
C TYR A 89 2.70 -7.72 -9.00
N ILE A 90 3.68 -8.42 -8.43
CA ILE A 90 3.59 -9.84 -8.05
C ILE A 90 3.20 -10.00 -6.58
N ILE A 91 3.70 -9.11 -5.71
CA ILE A 91 3.32 -9.07 -4.30
C ILE A 91 2.13 -8.12 -4.16
N LYS A 92 1.03 -8.62 -3.61
CA LYS A 92 -0.24 -7.90 -3.42
C LYS A 92 -0.73 -8.15 -2.01
N GLU A 93 -0.59 -7.17 -1.12
CA GLU A 93 -0.91 -7.34 0.30
C GLU A 93 -1.78 -6.17 0.81
N TYR A 94 -2.71 -6.46 1.72
CA TYR A 94 -3.48 -5.43 2.42
C TYR A 94 -3.27 -5.49 3.93
N ILE A 95 -3.34 -4.34 4.60
CA ILE A 95 -3.05 -4.19 6.03
C ILE A 95 -4.09 -3.28 6.69
N GLY A 96 -4.59 -3.68 7.87
CA GLY A 96 -5.39 -2.83 8.74
C GLY A 96 -6.87 -2.70 8.35
N PHE A 97 -7.49 -3.72 7.76
CA PHE A 97 -8.91 -3.65 7.39
C PHE A 97 -9.77 -4.62 8.23
N ASP A 98 -11.00 -4.21 8.56
CA ASP A 98 -11.98 -5.11 9.20
C ASP A 98 -12.57 -6.09 8.18
N ARG A 99 -12.83 -7.35 8.58
CA ARG A 99 -13.70 -8.28 7.84
C ARG A 99 -15.08 -8.25 8.53
N PRO A 100 -16.14 -7.70 7.92
CA PRO A 100 -16.43 -7.75 6.48
C PRO A 100 -16.43 -6.36 5.79
N CYS A 101 -15.28 -5.90 5.33
CA CYS A 101 -15.19 -4.71 4.48
C CYS A 101 -15.35 -5.09 3.00
N ASN A 102 -16.27 -4.43 2.27
CA ASN A 102 -16.45 -4.64 0.83
C ASN A 102 -15.14 -4.45 0.06
N LEU A 103 -14.33 -3.47 0.45
CA LEU A 103 -13.03 -3.22 -0.14
C LEU A 103 -12.06 -4.39 0.07
N VAL A 104 -12.05 -5.04 1.24
CA VAL A 104 -11.23 -6.25 1.48
C VAL A 104 -11.61 -7.35 0.50
N ARG A 105 -12.91 -7.61 0.35
CA ARG A 105 -13.39 -8.62 -0.60
C ARG A 105 -12.93 -8.30 -2.03
N ARG A 106 -12.99 -7.03 -2.47
CA ARG A 106 -12.47 -6.61 -3.78
C ARG A 106 -10.97 -6.80 -3.92
N LEU A 107 -10.20 -6.52 -2.87
CA LEU A 107 -8.75 -6.73 -2.85
C LEU A 107 -8.43 -8.23 -2.99
N GLU A 108 -9.12 -9.09 -2.25
CA GLU A 108 -8.97 -10.55 -2.34
C GLU A 108 -9.35 -11.08 -3.73
N GLU A 109 -10.43 -10.56 -4.35
CA GLU A 109 -10.81 -10.85 -5.76
C GLU A 109 -9.69 -10.48 -6.75
N LEU A 110 -8.88 -9.45 -6.45
CA LEU A 110 -7.70 -9.04 -7.25
C LEU A 110 -6.42 -9.81 -6.91
N GLY A 111 -6.51 -10.80 -6.00
CA GLY A 111 -5.41 -11.64 -5.56
C GLY A 111 -4.56 -11.04 -4.45
N PHE A 112 -5.04 -10.02 -3.73
CA PHE A 112 -4.37 -9.53 -2.53
C PHE A 112 -4.56 -10.50 -1.36
N LYS A 113 -3.56 -10.56 -0.48
CA LYS A 113 -3.62 -11.32 0.76
C LYS A 113 -3.51 -10.40 1.97
N GLU A 114 -4.16 -10.78 3.05
CA GLU A 114 -3.98 -10.13 4.35
C GLU A 114 -2.55 -10.30 4.83
N ARG A 115 -2.02 -9.25 5.45
CA ARG A 115 -0.75 -9.26 6.16
C ARG A 115 -0.92 -8.81 7.61
#